data_AF-A0A7V9FZX8-F1
#
_entry.id   AF-A0A7V9FZX8-F1
#
_cell.length_a   1.000
_cell.length_b   1.000
_cell.length_c   1.000
_cell.angle_alpha   90.00
_cell.angle_beta   90.00
_cell.angle_gamma   90.00
#
_symmetry.space_group_name_H-M   'P 1'
#
loop_
_entity.id
_entity.type
_entity.pdbx_description
1 polymer ?
#
loop_
_entity_poly.entity_id
_entity_poly.type
_entity_poly.pdbx_seq_one_letter_code
_entity_poly.pdbx_strand_id
1 'polypeptide(L)'
;MRPIERWGPALVVVSLLAATATSFVVAQRKKLEPSPIANTRIDPVLSPVCRCSRRRVGIEFELRRPDTVTVEIVRAGDDAVVRTLLRRRHRGTAGIHLSWDGRGERGRVVAEGTYRARVALEHRRRTILFPNPIELDVTPPRIALERPLARRLRVGEG
;
A
#
# COMPACT_ATOMS: atom_id res chain seq x y z
N MET A 1 28.41 25.64 56.27
CA MET A 1 28.02 24.49 55.42
C MET A 1 26.50 24.49 55.22
N ARG A 2 25.95 25.26 54.27
CA ARG A 2 24.51 25.26 53.90
C ARG A 2 24.19 25.48 52.38
N PRO A 3 25.09 25.28 51.40
CA PRO A 3 24.68 25.37 49.99
C PRO A 3 24.07 24.06 49.44
N ILE A 4 24.30 22.90 50.07
CA ILE A 4 23.87 21.59 49.51
C ILE A 4 22.35 21.36 49.65
N GLU A 5 21.73 21.85 50.70
CA GLU A 5 20.31 21.60 51.01
C GLU A 5 19.34 22.30 50.03
N ARG A 6 19.75 23.45 49.49
CA ARG A 6 18.92 24.27 48.60
C ARG A 6 18.96 23.81 47.13
N TRP A 7 20.02 23.12 46.73
CA TRP A 7 20.23 22.70 45.33
C TRP A 7 19.96 21.21 45.10
N GLY A 8 19.83 20.40 46.17
CA GLY A 8 19.45 18.98 46.09
C GLY A 8 18.21 18.73 45.22
N PRO A 9 17.07 19.42 45.44
CA PRO A 9 15.87 19.24 44.62
C PRO A 9 16.09 19.62 43.16
N ALA A 10 16.84 20.70 42.90
CA ALA A 10 17.14 21.16 41.55
C ALA A 10 17.99 20.15 40.77
N LEU A 11 18.99 19.54 41.42
CA LEU A 11 19.81 18.49 40.80
C LEU A 11 19.01 17.23 40.47
N VAL A 12 18.08 16.83 41.34
CA VAL A 12 17.17 15.70 41.07
C VAL A 12 16.28 15.99 39.86
N VAL A 13 15.70 17.20 39.80
CA VAL A 13 14.84 17.60 38.66
C VAL A 13 15.64 17.63 37.35
N VAL A 14 16.83 18.24 37.35
CA VAL A 14 17.70 18.28 36.15
C VAL A 14 18.10 16.88 35.71
N SER A 15 18.49 16.01 36.65
CA SER A 15 18.82 14.61 36.35
C SER A 15 17.61 13.86 35.76
N LEU A 16 16.42 14.06 36.32
CA LEU A 16 15.19 13.42 35.84
C LEU A 16 14.82 13.90 34.43
N LEU A 17 14.94 15.20 34.17
CA LEU A 17 14.72 15.80 32.85
C LEU A 17 15.71 15.26 31.82
N ALA A 18 17.00 15.17 32.16
CA ALA A 18 18.03 14.64 31.27
C ALA A 18 17.79 13.16 30.94
N ALA A 19 17.44 12.34 31.94
CA ALA A 19 17.11 10.92 31.74
C ALA A 19 15.87 10.76 30.83
N THR A 20 14.84 11.57 31.06
CA THR A 20 13.61 11.57 30.24
C THR A 20 13.89 11.99 28.80
N ALA A 21 14.66 13.06 28.59
CA ALA A 21 15.05 13.52 27.26
C ALA A 21 15.86 12.45 26.51
N THR A 22 16.79 11.77 27.21
CA THR A 22 17.60 10.69 26.62
C THR A 22 16.72 9.51 26.19
N SER A 23 15.79 9.09 27.06
CA SER A 23 14.82 8.03 26.75
C SER A 23 13.93 8.39 25.55
N PHE A 24 13.46 9.64 25.50
CA PHE A 24 12.67 10.13 24.37
C PHE A 24 13.47 10.15 23.07
N VAL A 25 14.72 10.60 23.07
CA VAL A 25 15.60 10.56 21.88
C VAL A 25 15.80 9.13 21.38
N VAL A 26 16.04 8.18 22.29
CA VAL A 26 16.15 6.75 21.95
C VAL A 26 14.85 6.22 21.34
N ALA A 27 13.69 6.60 21.89
CA ALA A 27 12.38 6.21 21.37
C ALA A 27 12.09 6.84 19.99
N GLN A 28 12.40 8.13 19.80
CA GLN A 28 12.22 8.82 18.51
C GLN A 28 13.12 8.24 17.42
N ARG A 29 14.28 7.69 17.76
CA ARG A 29 15.17 7.05 16.80
C ARG A 29 14.56 5.79 16.14
N LYS A 30 13.55 5.16 16.76
CA LYS A 30 12.78 4.06 16.14
C LYS A 30 11.75 4.51 15.10
N LYS A 31 11.43 5.81 15.04
CA LYS A 31 10.55 6.38 14.01
C LYS A 31 11.28 6.69 12.69
N LEU A 32 12.60 6.56 12.69
CA LEU A 32 13.52 6.81 11.56
C LEU A 32 14.09 5.52 10.95
N GLU A 33 13.44 4.36 11.15
CA GLU A 33 13.81 3.18 10.36
C GLU A 33 13.27 3.35 8.94
N PRO A 34 14.13 3.56 7.93
CA PRO A 34 13.68 3.70 6.56
C PRO A 34 12.90 2.45 6.17
N SER A 35 11.75 2.66 5.52
CA SER A 35 10.92 1.55 5.04
C SER A 35 11.80 0.53 4.32
N PRO A 36 11.73 -0.77 4.66
CA PRO A 36 12.52 -1.82 4.03
C PRO A 36 12.28 -1.93 2.52
N ILE A 37 11.26 -1.25 2.00
CA ILE A 37 10.87 -1.21 0.60
C ILE A 37 11.15 0.19 0.05
N ALA A 38 11.83 0.24 -1.09
CA ALA A 38 12.08 1.46 -1.86
C ALA A 38 11.29 1.41 -3.18
N ASN A 39 10.99 2.60 -3.73
CA ASN A 39 10.49 2.75 -5.11
C ASN A 39 9.16 2.03 -5.44
N THR A 40 8.17 2.09 -4.53
CA THR A 40 6.85 1.48 -4.75
C THR A 40 6.07 2.21 -5.85
N ARG A 41 5.91 1.59 -7.03
CA ARG A 41 4.93 2.00 -8.05
C ARG A 41 3.74 1.04 -8.02
N ILE A 42 2.57 1.57 -7.70
CA ILE A 42 1.29 0.86 -7.75
C ILE A 42 0.32 1.78 -8.48
N ASP A 43 -0.23 1.31 -9.60
CA ASP A 43 -1.28 2.03 -10.33
C ASP A 43 -2.57 2.05 -9.48
N PRO A 44 -3.21 3.23 -9.27
CA PRO A 44 -4.24 3.39 -8.25
C PRO A 44 -5.61 2.76 -8.57
N VAL A 45 -5.87 2.34 -9.82
CA VAL A 45 -7.21 1.90 -10.25
C VAL A 45 -7.15 0.63 -11.10
N LEU A 46 -7.90 -0.40 -10.69
CA LEU A 46 -8.05 -1.69 -11.38
C LEU A 46 -9.50 -1.88 -11.83
N SER A 47 -9.73 -2.04 -13.15
CA SER A 47 -11.05 -2.39 -13.68
C SER A 47 -10.96 -3.64 -14.57
N PRO A 48 -11.26 -4.84 -14.03
CA PRO A 48 -11.13 -6.11 -14.77
C PRO A 48 -12.17 -6.30 -15.87
N VAL A 49 -13.27 -5.54 -15.80
CA VAL A 49 -14.44 -5.64 -16.69
C VAL A 49 -14.25 -4.80 -17.96
N CYS A 50 -13.43 -3.76 -17.88
CA CYS A 50 -13.05 -2.96 -19.02
C CYS A 50 -12.10 -3.75 -19.96
N ARG A 51 -12.36 -3.76 -21.28
CA ARG A 51 -11.39 -4.21 -22.31
C ARG A 51 -10.31 -3.14 -22.56
N CYS A 52 -9.70 -2.62 -21.49
CA CYS A 52 -8.67 -1.59 -21.57
C CYS A 52 -7.40 -2.01 -20.82
N SER A 53 -6.34 -1.20 -20.91
CA SER A 53 -5.02 -1.44 -20.31
C SER A 53 -5.04 -1.62 -18.78
N ARG A 54 -6.09 -1.17 -18.08
CA ARG A 54 -6.30 -1.29 -16.62
C ARG A 54 -6.85 -2.65 -16.16
N ARG A 55 -6.61 -3.73 -16.92
CA ARG A 55 -7.08 -5.09 -16.61
C ARG A 55 -6.24 -5.81 -15.54
N ARG A 56 -5.03 -5.29 -15.27
CA ARG A 56 -4.08 -5.81 -14.27
C ARG A 56 -3.39 -4.63 -13.58
N VAL A 57 -3.13 -4.76 -12.29
CA VAL A 57 -2.22 -3.86 -11.54
C VAL A 57 -0.86 -4.50 -11.46
N GLY A 58 0.17 -3.76 -11.88
CA GLY A 58 1.57 -4.10 -11.60
C GLY A 58 1.91 -3.75 -10.15
N ILE A 59 2.55 -4.67 -9.46
CA ILE A 59 3.09 -4.49 -8.11
C ILE A 59 4.59 -4.66 -8.25
N GLU A 60 5.32 -3.54 -8.18
CA GLU A 60 6.77 -3.50 -8.33
C GLU A 60 7.41 -3.00 -7.05
N PHE A 61 8.37 -3.77 -6.54
CA PHE A 61 9.12 -3.39 -5.37
C PHE A 61 10.51 -4.04 -5.32
N GLU A 62 11.42 -3.38 -4.63
CA GLU A 62 12.78 -3.89 -4.39
C GLU A 62 12.98 -4.17 -2.90
N LEU A 63 13.69 -5.26 -2.61
CA LEU A 63 14.16 -5.54 -1.26
C LEU A 63 15.51 -4.88 -1.04
N ARG A 64 15.67 -4.15 0.06
CA ARG A 64 16.99 -3.61 0.44
C ARG A 64 18.03 -4.70 0.77
N ARG A 65 17.58 -5.92 1.11
CA ARG A 65 18.41 -7.09 1.41
C ARG A 65 17.66 -8.38 1.03
N PRO A 66 18.36 -9.48 0.69
CA PRO A 66 17.71 -10.75 0.41
C PRO A 66 16.85 -11.28 1.56
N ASP A 67 15.67 -11.83 1.25
CA ASP A 67 14.76 -12.45 2.23
C ASP A 67 13.82 -13.48 1.56
N THR A 68 13.13 -14.28 2.37
CA THR A 68 12.01 -15.12 1.95
C THR A 68 10.73 -14.33 2.05
N VAL A 69 10.06 -14.15 0.92
CA VAL A 69 8.91 -13.26 0.77
C VAL A 69 7.63 -14.04 0.50
N THR A 70 6.56 -13.62 1.17
CA THR A 70 5.18 -13.97 0.82
C THR A 70 4.43 -12.68 0.46
N VAL A 71 3.78 -12.66 -0.70
CA VAL A 71 3.01 -11.51 -1.20
C VAL A 71 1.55 -11.91 -1.35
N GLU A 72 0.67 -11.15 -0.71
CA GLU A 72 -0.75 -11.42 -0.64
C GLU A 72 -1.53 -10.16 -0.97
N ILE A 73 -2.72 -10.33 -1.54
CA ILE A 73 -3.72 -9.27 -1.67
C ILE A 73 -4.72 -9.47 -0.54
N VAL A 74 -4.93 -8.41 0.23
CA VAL A 74 -5.88 -8.36 1.35
C VAL A 74 -6.94 -7.31 1.08
N ARG A 75 -8.15 -7.52 1.59
CA ARG A 75 -9.21 -6.52 1.56
C ARG A 75 -8.97 -5.47 2.63
N ALA A 76 -9.17 -4.20 2.28
CA ALA A 76 -9.12 -3.11 3.24
C ALA A 76 -10.26 -3.23 4.25
N GLY A 77 -9.93 -3.22 5.54
CA GLY A 77 -10.89 -3.23 6.64
C GLY A 77 -10.81 -4.49 7.50
N ASP A 78 -10.98 -5.67 6.89
CA ASP A 78 -10.92 -6.98 7.56
C ASP A 78 -9.56 -7.69 7.41
N ASP A 79 -8.65 -7.13 6.59
CA ASP A 79 -7.35 -7.72 6.20
C ASP A 79 -7.46 -9.16 5.68
N ALA A 80 -8.63 -9.55 5.17
CA ALA A 80 -8.88 -10.89 4.70
C ALA A 80 -8.09 -11.15 3.40
N VAL A 81 -7.30 -12.22 3.39
CA VAL A 81 -6.52 -12.63 2.22
C VAL A 81 -7.46 -13.11 1.12
N VAL A 82 -7.41 -12.44 -0.03
CA VAL A 82 -8.20 -12.82 -1.21
C VAL A 82 -7.37 -13.57 -2.26
N ARG A 83 -6.05 -13.34 -2.28
CA ARG A 83 -5.11 -14.05 -3.15
C ARG A 83 -3.68 -13.99 -2.63
N THR A 84 -2.94 -15.08 -2.78
CA THR A 84 -1.49 -15.14 -2.61
C THR A 84 -0.82 -15.11 -3.98
N LEU A 85 -0.07 -14.04 -4.26
CA LEU A 85 0.67 -13.88 -5.53
C LEU A 85 2.02 -14.60 -5.49
N LEU A 86 2.65 -14.63 -4.33
CA LEU A 86 3.95 -15.25 -4.11
C LEU A 86 3.95 -15.91 -2.73
N ARG A 87 4.36 -17.18 -2.63
CA ARG A 87 4.39 -17.89 -1.35
C ARG A 87 5.78 -18.40 -1.03
N ARG A 88 6.35 -17.92 0.07
CA ARG A 88 7.64 -18.35 0.64
C ARG A 88 8.74 -18.46 -0.42
N ARG A 89 9.01 -17.38 -1.16
CA ARG A 89 10.05 -17.36 -2.20
C ARG A 89 11.24 -16.54 -1.75
N HIS A 90 12.42 -17.15 -1.79
CA HIS A 90 13.67 -16.43 -1.59
C HIS A 90 13.89 -15.45 -2.74
N ARG A 91 14.13 -14.17 -2.41
CA ARG A 91 14.36 -13.09 -3.35
C ARG A 91 15.59 -12.30 -2.91
N GLY A 92 16.43 -11.93 -3.88
CA GLY A 92 17.57 -11.05 -3.67
C GLY A 92 17.15 -9.58 -3.61
N THR A 93 18.07 -8.67 -3.92
CA THR A 93 17.80 -7.22 -3.99
C THR A 93 17.27 -6.75 -5.34
N ALA A 94 17.15 -7.66 -6.32
CA ALA A 94 16.59 -7.35 -7.62
C ALA A 94 15.09 -7.02 -7.54
N GLY A 95 14.62 -6.19 -8.48
CA GLY A 95 13.21 -5.81 -8.61
C GLY A 95 12.28 -7.03 -8.69
N ILE A 96 11.22 -7.00 -7.89
CA ILE A 96 10.15 -7.98 -7.88
C ILE A 96 8.96 -7.37 -8.60
N HIS A 97 8.61 -7.95 -9.75
CA HIS A 97 7.45 -7.55 -10.54
C HIS A 97 6.37 -8.64 -10.41
N LEU A 98 5.22 -8.26 -9.86
CA LEU A 98 4.04 -9.13 -9.75
C LEU A 98 2.85 -8.42 -10.39
N SER A 99 1.83 -9.18 -10.79
CA SER A 99 0.60 -8.59 -11.32
C SER A 99 -0.63 -9.24 -10.72
N TRP A 100 -1.65 -8.44 -10.43
CA TRP A 100 -2.95 -8.90 -10.00
C TRP A 100 -4.06 -8.44 -10.95
N ASP A 101 -4.98 -9.33 -11.29
CA ASP A 101 -6.05 -9.12 -12.27
C ASP A 101 -7.45 -9.03 -11.64
N GLY A 102 -7.53 -8.79 -10.33
CA GLY A 102 -8.80 -8.68 -9.60
C GLY A 102 -9.43 -10.04 -9.28
N ARG A 103 -8.74 -11.16 -9.57
CA ARG A 103 -9.24 -12.51 -9.26
C ARG A 103 -8.69 -13.03 -7.94
N GLY A 104 -9.52 -13.76 -7.20
CA GLY A 104 -9.12 -14.48 -5.99
C GLY A 104 -8.55 -15.88 -6.31
N GLU A 105 -8.26 -16.66 -5.27
CA GLU A 105 -7.70 -18.03 -5.38
C GLU A 105 -8.53 -18.97 -6.28
N ARG A 106 -9.85 -18.81 -6.29
CA ARG A 106 -10.77 -19.63 -7.09
C ARG A 106 -10.90 -19.19 -8.55
N GLY A 107 -10.07 -18.24 -9.00
CA GLY A 107 -10.12 -17.69 -10.37
C GLY A 107 -11.35 -16.81 -10.66
N ARG A 108 -12.20 -16.55 -9.68
CA ARG A 108 -13.35 -15.63 -9.79
C ARG A 108 -12.92 -14.21 -9.47
N VAL A 109 -13.53 -13.22 -10.13
CA VAL A 109 -13.37 -11.81 -9.79
C VAL A 109 -13.90 -11.60 -8.36
N VAL A 110 -13.11 -10.93 -7.53
CA VAL A 110 -13.51 -10.63 -6.15
C VAL A 110 -14.49 -9.46 -6.13
N ALA A 111 -15.22 -9.30 -5.03
CA ALA A 111 -16.20 -8.21 -4.90
C ALA A 111 -15.55 -6.83 -5.07
N GLU A 112 -16.34 -5.88 -5.58
CA GLU A 112 -15.96 -4.46 -5.65
C GLU A 112 -15.47 -3.96 -4.29
N GLY A 113 -14.46 -3.08 -4.31
CA GLY A 113 -13.97 -2.42 -3.12
C GLY A 113 -12.46 -2.21 -3.11
N THR A 114 -11.96 -1.88 -1.93
CA THR A 114 -10.57 -1.46 -1.74
C THR A 114 -9.71 -2.63 -1.28
N TYR A 115 -8.58 -2.84 -1.96
CA TYR A 115 -7.62 -3.89 -1.68
C TYR A 115 -6.23 -3.33 -1.43
N ARG A 116 -5.38 -4.09 -0.74
CA ARG A 116 -3.97 -3.75 -0.51
C ARG A 116 -3.09 -4.95 -0.75
N ALA A 117 -1.87 -4.70 -1.21
CA ALA A 117 -0.83 -5.71 -1.25
C ALA A 117 -0.10 -5.74 0.10
N ARG A 118 0.02 -6.95 0.67
CA ARG A 118 0.71 -7.28 1.92
C ARG A 118 1.93 -8.11 1.60
N VAL A 119 3.08 -7.70 2.13
CA VAL A 119 4.37 -8.39 1.95
C VAL A 119 4.86 -8.85 3.33
N ALA A 120 4.97 -10.16 3.51
CA ALA A 120 5.56 -10.76 4.71
C ALA A 120 7.00 -11.19 4.42
N LEU A 121 7.92 -10.76 5.29
CA LEU A 121 9.35 -11.08 5.26
C LEU A 121 9.67 -12.03 6.42
N GLU A 122 10.07 -13.28 6.12
CA GLU A 122 10.23 -14.32 7.13
C GLU A 122 11.43 -14.10 8.05
N HIS A 123 12.62 -13.83 7.50
CA HIS A 123 13.84 -13.71 8.32
C HIS A 123 13.81 -12.47 9.20
N ARG A 124 13.18 -11.40 8.71
CA ARG A 124 13.01 -10.16 9.47
C ARG A 124 11.77 -10.15 10.37
N ARG A 125 10.92 -11.18 10.30
CA ARG A 125 9.63 -11.26 11.01
C ARG A 125 8.81 -9.97 10.90
N ARG A 126 8.83 -9.36 9.70
CA ARG A 126 8.21 -8.04 9.45
C ARG A 126 7.18 -8.19 8.34
N THR A 127 5.99 -7.67 8.59
CA THR A 127 4.92 -7.57 7.59
C THR A 127 4.77 -6.12 7.21
N ILE A 128 4.73 -5.86 5.91
CA ILE A 128 4.61 -4.52 5.33
C ILE A 128 3.33 -4.49 4.51
N LEU A 129 2.42 -3.60 4.88
CA LEU A 129 1.26 -3.25 4.07
C LEU A 129 1.66 -2.08 3.17
N PHE A 130 1.44 -2.23 1.88
CA PHE A 130 1.66 -1.11 0.96
C PHE A 130 0.65 0.01 1.24
N PRO A 131 1.09 1.28 1.30
CA PRO A 131 0.21 2.40 1.62
C PRO A 131 -0.77 2.72 0.50
N ASN A 132 -0.44 2.37 -0.75
CA ASN A 132 -1.28 2.66 -1.90
C ASN A 132 -2.40 1.61 -1.99
N PRO A 133 -3.68 2.01 -1.82
CA PRO A 133 -4.81 1.12 -2.05
C PRO A 133 -4.98 0.81 -3.54
N ILE A 134 -5.54 -0.35 -3.83
CA ILE A 134 -6.00 -0.78 -5.15
C ILE A 134 -7.52 -0.72 -5.13
N GLU A 135 -8.10 0.25 -5.84
CA GLU A 135 -9.55 0.31 -6.04
C GLU A 135 -9.95 -0.64 -7.15
N LEU A 136 -10.72 -1.67 -6.80
CA LEU A 136 -11.28 -2.63 -7.74
C LEU A 136 -12.68 -2.19 -8.13
N ASP A 137 -12.87 -1.79 -9.39
CA ASP A 137 -14.17 -1.44 -9.98
C ASP A 137 -14.63 -2.54 -10.96
N VAL A 138 -15.77 -3.15 -10.68
CA VAL A 138 -16.37 -4.22 -11.50
C VAL A 138 -17.67 -3.79 -12.18
N THR A 139 -18.04 -2.51 -12.11
CA THR A 139 -19.29 -1.99 -12.65
C THR A 139 -19.17 -1.77 -14.17
N PRO A 140 -19.94 -2.48 -15.02
CA PRO A 140 -19.91 -2.27 -16.46
C PRO A 140 -20.47 -0.89 -16.85
N PRO A 141 -19.87 -0.17 -17.82
CA PRO A 141 -20.42 1.10 -18.29
C PRO A 141 -21.76 0.87 -19.00
N ARG A 142 -22.77 1.69 -18.67
CA ARG A 142 -24.04 1.72 -19.41
C ARG A 142 -23.91 2.69 -20.57
N ILE A 143 -24.01 2.21 -21.81
CA ILE A 143 -24.06 3.07 -23.00
C ILE A 143 -25.52 3.47 -23.23
N ALA A 144 -25.84 4.76 -23.07
CA ALA A 144 -27.09 5.32 -23.57
C ALA A 144 -26.85 5.83 -25.00
N LEU A 145 -27.52 5.21 -25.98
CA LEU A 145 -27.50 5.69 -27.37
C LEU A 145 -28.46 6.88 -27.48
N GLU A 146 -27.95 8.09 -27.27
CA GLU A 146 -28.62 9.33 -27.65
C GLU A 146 -28.71 9.35 -29.19
N ARG A 147 -29.91 9.14 -29.75
CA ARG A 147 -30.14 9.24 -31.19
C ARG A 147 -29.97 10.71 -31.60
N PRO A 148 -28.98 11.10 -32.44
CA PRO A 148 -28.93 12.46 -32.94
C PRO A 148 -30.17 12.72 -33.79
N LEU A 149 -30.95 13.75 -33.42
CA LEU A 149 -32.12 14.17 -34.19
C LEU A 149 -31.63 14.57 -35.59
N ALA A 150 -32.06 13.84 -36.62
CA ALA A 150 -31.72 14.15 -38.00
C ALA A 150 -32.29 15.55 -38.33
N ARG A 151 -31.42 16.55 -38.34
CA ARG A 151 -31.75 17.90 -38.80
C ARG A 151 -32.03 17.80 -40.29
N ARG A 152 -33.31 17.76 -40.69
CA ARG A 152 -33.71 17.86 -42.10
C ARG A 152 -33.22 19.21 -42.64
N LEU A 153 -32.12 19.20 -43.37
CA LEU A 153 -31.73 20.33 -44.20
C LEU A 153 -32.68 20.33 -45.40
N ARG A 154 -33.60 21.30 -45.44
CA ARG A 154 -34.30 21.64 -46.69
C ARG A 154 -33.27 22.27 -47.61
N VAL A 155 -32.89 21.57 -48.66
CA VAL A 155 -32.21 22.16 -49.82
C VAL A 155 -33.31 22.90 -50.59
N GLY A 156 -33.20 24.22 -50.67
CA GLY A 156 -34.04 25.03 -51.55
C GLY A 156 -33.55 24.85 -52.98
N GLU A 157 -34.46 24.40 -53.85
CA GLU A 157 -34.29 24.45 -55.31
C GLU A 157 -34.33 25.92 -55.76
N GLY A 158 -33.42 26.27 -56.67
CA GLY A 158 -33.45 27.49 -57.47
C GLY A 158 -33.77 27.15 -58.92
#